data_AF-B4DAB4-F1
#
_entry.id   AF-B4DAB4-F1
#
_cell.length_a   1.000
_cell.length_b   1.000
_cell.length_c   1.000
_cell.angle_alpha   90.00
_cell.angle_beta   90.00
_cell.angle_gamma   90.00
#
_symmetry.space_group_name_H-M   'P 1'
#
loop_
_entity.id
_entity.type
_entity.pdbx_description
1 polymer ?
#
loop_
_entity_poly.entity_id
_entity_poly.type
_entity_poly.pdbx_seq_one_letter_code
_entity_poly.pdbx_strand_id
1 'polypeptide(L)'
;MTRAGYLQWRAELKQFHAAKSAGILREVGYTEDLVERVQELNLKKNLAHDPECQVLEDALCLVTLQHQLTELIDKTEGEKMVSILQKTWKKMSPAAREQALALQFSEREKELLQRALA
;
A
#
# COMPACT_ATOMS: atom_id res chain seq x y z
N MET A 1 13.46 18.64 -0.27
CA MET A 1 12.39 18.52 -1.28
C MET A 1 11.13 19.18 -0.74
N THR A 2 10.45 20.03 -1.50
CA THR A 2 9.17 20.65 -1.08
C THR A 2 8.04 19.63 -1.13
N ARG A 3 6.91 19.90 -0.44
CA ARG A 3 5.71 19.04 -0.52
C ARG A 3 5.22 18.87 -1.97
N ALA A 4 5.23 19.96 -2.75
CA ALA A 4 4.85 19.92 -4.16
C ALA A 4 5.78 19.02 -4.98
N GLY A 5 7.10 19.15 -4.80
CA GLY A 5 8.07 18.28 -5.46
C GLY A 5 7.91 16.80 -5.10
N TYR A 6 7.65 16.48 -3.84
CA TYR A 6 7.38 15.10 -3.40
C TYR A 6 6.13 14.51 -4.07
N LEU A 7 5.04 15.29 -4.13
CA LEU A 7 3.80 14.83 -4.74
C LEU A 7 3.95 14.64 -6.25
N GLN A 8 4.69 15.53 -6.92
CA GLN A 8 5.00 15.40 -8.34
C GLN A 8 5.83 14.14 -8.61
N TRP A 9 6.94 13.97 -7.89
CA TRP A 9 7.79 12.78 -8.00
C TRP A 9 6.99 11.50 -7.77
N ARG A 10 6.16 11.44 -6.73
CA ARG A 10 5.33 10.26 -6.43
C ARG A 10 4.30 10.00 -7.54
N ALA A 11 3.73 11.04 -8.14
CA ALA A 11 2.78 10.91 -9.24
C ALA A 11 3.46 10.42 -10.52
N GLU A 12 4.65 10.90 -10.84
CA GLU A 12 5.45 10.43 -11.97
C GLU A 12 5.92 8.98 -11.77
N LEU A 13 6.33 8.62 -10.55
CA LEU A 13 6.84 7.29 -10.26
C LEU A 13 5.79 6.19 -10.49
N LYS A 14 4.52 6.41 -10.11
CA LYS A 14 3.45 5.45 -10.41
C LYS A 14 3.20 5.30 -11.91
N GLN A 15 3.28 6.39 -12.68
CA GLN A 15 3.12 6.36 -14.13
C GLN A 15 4.27 5.62 -14.80
N PHE A 16 5.49 5.88 -14.35
CA PHE A 16 6.69 5.18 -14.80
C PHE A 16 6.57 3.67 -14.61
N HIS A 17 6.16 3.20 -13.42
CA HIS A 17 6.02 1.76 -13.17
C HIS A 17 4.87 1.11 -13.95
N ALA A 18 3.77 1.82 -14.18
CA ALA A 18 2.70 1.35 -15.05
C ALA A 18 3.19 1.19 -16.49
N ALA A 19 3.88 2.21 -17.04
CA ALA A 19 4.46 2.16 -18.38
C ALA A 19 5.53 1.06 -18.51
N LYS A 20 6.39 0.89 -17.51
CA LYS A 20 7.44 -0.15 -17.51
C LYS A 20 6.84 -1.56 -17.51
N SER A 21 5.81 -1.79 -16.69
CA SER A 21 5.11 -3.07 -16.65
C SER A 21 4.44 -3.37 -17.99
N ALA A 22 3.79 -2.37 -18.59
CA ALA A 22 3.17 -2.51 -19.90
C ALA A 22 4.17 -2.86 -21.01
N GLY A 23 5.34 -2.20 -21.03
CA GLY A 23 6.41 -2.52 -21.97
C GLY A 23 6.85 -3.99 -21.87
N ILE A 24 7.14 -4.46 -20.65
CA ILE A 24 7.55 -5.86 -20.40
C ILE A 24 6.45 -6.83 -20.84
N LEU A 25 5.19 -6.57 -20.49
CA LEU A 25 4.07 -7.47 -20.83
C LEU A 25 3.85 -7.58 -22.34
N ARG A 26 4.01 -6.48 -23.08
CA ARG A 26 3.96 -6.48 -24.54
C ARG A 26 5.14 -7.24 -25.16
N GLU A 27 6.35 -7.04 -24.62
CA GLU A 27 7.56 -7.75 -25.09
C GLU A 27 7.42 -9.27 -24.98
N VAL A 28 6.74 -9.77 -23.94
CA VAL A 28 6.52 -11.21 -23.75
C VAL A 28 5.21 -11.72 -24.37
N GLY A 29 4.45 -10.88 -25.08
CA GLY A 29 3.31 -11.29 -25.91
C GLY A 29 1.95 -11.38 -25.20
N TYR A 30 1.75 -10.69 -24.07
CA TYR A 30 0.43 -10.58 -23.45
C TYR A 30 -0.52 -9.67 -24.25
N THR A 31 -1.82 -9.88 -24.09
CA THR A 31 -2.88 -9.09 -24.76
C THR A 31 -2.94 -7.67 -24.23
N GLU A 32 -3.39 -6.72 -25.05
CA GLU A 32 -3.56 -5.33 -24.64
C GLU A 32 -4.56 -5.17 -23.48
N ASP A 33 -5.63 -5.97 -23.44
CA ASP A 33 -6.59 -5.96 -22.32
C ASP A 33 -5.90 -6.27 -20.97
N LEU A 34 -4.98 -7.25 -20.95
CA LEU A 34 -4.22 -7.59 -19.74
C LEU A 34 -3.21 -6.50 -19.40
N VAL A 35 -2.56 -5.94 -20.43
CA VAL A 35 -1.61 -4.83 -20.26
C VAL A 35 -2.32 -3.64 -19.63
N GLU A 36 -3.47 -3.23 -20.16
CA GLU A 36 -4.29 -2.16 -19.62
C GLU A 36 -4.67 -2.48 -18.17
N ARG A 37 -5.18 -3.68 -17.90
CA ARG A 37 -5.56 -4.11 -16.55
C ARG A 37 -4.42 -3.93 -15.54
N VAL A 38 -3.21 -4.38 -15.86
CA VAL A 38 -2.04 -4.24 -14.99
C VAL A 38 -1.65 -2.77 -14.79
N GLN A 39 -1.77 -1.93 -15.82
CA GLN A 39 -1.54 -0.49 -15.68
C GLN A 39 -2.55 0.13 -14.71
N GLU A 40 -3.82 -0.23 -14.79
CA GLU A 40 -4.85 0.30 -13.88
C GLU A 40 -4.58 -0.07 -12.42
N LEU A 41 -4.18 -1.32 -12.18
CA LEU A 41 -3.80 -1.83 -10.86
C LEU A 41 -2.57 -1.10 -10.30
N ASN A 42 -1.51 -0.92 -11.11
CA ASN A 42 -0.32 -0.16 -10.71
C ASN A 42 -0.63 1.30 -10.37
N LEU A 43 -1.55 1.91 -11.11
CA LEU A 43 -2.02 3.28 -10.88
C LEU A 43 -3.02 3.39 -9.72
N LYS A 44 -3.47 2.25 -9.19
CA LYS A 44 -4.49 2.12 -8.15
C LYS A 44 -5.80 2.82 -8.53
N LYS A 45 -6.22 2.68 -9.79
CA LYS A 45 -7.50 3.23 -10.26
C LYS A 45 -8.65 2.56 -9.50
N ASN A 46 -9.65 3.35 -9.10
CA ASN A 46 -10.88 2.87 -8.45
C ASN A 46 -10.66 2.02 -7.18
N LEU A 47 -9.61 2.30 -6.39
CA LEU A 47 -9.40 1.66 -5.08
C LEU A 47 -10.69 1.71 -4.23
N ALA A 48 -10.95 0.65 -3.46
CA ALA A 48 -12.19 0.36 -2.73
C ALA A 48 -13.43 -0.02 -3.56
N HIS A 49 -13.42 0.16 -4.87
CA HIS A 49 -14.54 -0.21 -5.76
C HIS A 49 -14.15 -1.28 -6.76
N ASP A 50 -12.87 -1.39 -7.08
CA ASP A 50 -12.29 -2.46 -7.87
C ASP A 50 -11.77 -3.59 -6.96
N PRO A 51 -12.32 -4.82 -7.07
CA PRO A 51 -11.93 -5.93 -6.20
C PRO A 51 -10.46 -6.33 -6.28
N GLU A 52 -9.85 -6.37 -7.48
CA GLU A 52 -8.44 -6.75 -7.60
C GLU A 52 -7.52 -5.64 -7.08
N CYS A 53 -7.86 -4.37 -7.34
CA CYS A 53 -7.11 -3.25 -6.79
C CYS A 53 -7.19 -3.25 -5.25
N GLN A 54 -8.34 -3.58 -4.68
CA GLN A 54 -8.51 -3.69 -3.23
C GLN A 54 -7.68 -4.86 -2.66
N VAL A 55 -7.70 -6.03 -3.31
CA VAL A 55 -6.89 -7.19 -2.89
C VAL A 55 -5.40 -6.85 -2.88
N LEU A 56 -4.90 -6.13 -3.91
CA LEU A 56 -3.50 -5.70 -3.95
C LEU A 56 -3.16 -4.69 -2.85
N GLU A 57 -4.02 -3.73 -2.56
CA GLU A 57 -3.79 -2.78 -1.45
C GLU A 57 -3.84 -3.48 -0.09
N ASP A 58 -4.76 -4.42 0.10
CA ASP A 58 -4.88 -5.23 1.30
C ASP A 58 -3.61 -6.05 1.54
N ALA A 59 -3.15 -6.76 0.51
CA ALA A 59 -1.90 -7.54 0.57
C ALA A 59 -0.69 -6.66 0.90
N LEU A 60 -0.59 -5.47 0.28
CA LEU A 60 0.47 -4.51 0.57
C LEU A 60 0.46 -4.04 2.03
N CYS A 61 -0.73 -3.73 2.57
CA CYS A 61 -0.88 -3.30 3.95
C CYS A 61 -0.52 -4.42 4.92
N LEU A 62 -0.97 -5.65 4.67
CA LEU A 62 -0.68 -6.82 5.50
C LEU A 62 0.83 -7.14 5.52
N VAL A 63 1.49 -7.15 4.36
CA VAL A 63 2.95 -7.31 4.28
C VAL A 63 3.69 -6.23 5.08
N THR A 64 3.21 -4.97 4.98
CA THR A 64 3.79 -3.87 5.76
C THR A 64 3.68 -4.14 7.26
N LEU A 65 2.49 -4.53 7.74
CA LEU A 65 2.24 -4.80 9.15
C LEU A 65 3.02 -6.02 9.66
N GLN A 66 3.11 -7.08 8.87
CA GLN A 66 3.69 -8.35 9.30
C GLN A 66 5.23 -8.36 9.23
N HIS A 67 5.81 -7.72 8.22
CA HIS A 67 7.24 -7.91 7.91
C HIS A 67 8.07 -6.62 7.98
N GLN A 68 7.43 -5.45 7.97
CA GLN A 68 8.14 -4.17 7.84
C GLN A 68 7.85 -3.21 8.99
N LEU A 69 6.87 -3.51 9.84
CA LEU A 69 6.39 -2.60 10.86
C LEU A 69 7.47 -2.26 11.89
N THR A 70 8.22 -3.24 12.39
CA THR A 70 9.29 -3.02 13.37
C THR A 70 10.34 -2.03 12.85
N GLU A 71 10.87 -2.27 11.65
CA GLU A 71 11.87 -1.38 11.04
C GLU A 71 11.30 0.02 10.77
N LEU A 72 10.03 0.09 10.36
CA LEU A 72 9.36 1.37 10.12
C LEU A 72 9.19 2.18 11.41
N ILE A 73 8.86 1.52 12.52
CA ILE A 73 8.75 2.11 13.86
C ILE A 73 10.12 2.66 14.31
N ASP A 74 11.21 1.95 14.07
CA ASP A 74 12.55 2.39 14.48
C ASP A 74 13.02 3.66 13.75
N LYS A 75 12.49 3.92 12.55
CA LYS A 75 12.84 5.07 11.72
C LYS A 75 11.82 6.21 11.79
N THR A 76 10.76 6.07 12.58
CA THR A 76 9.63 7.00 12.57
C THR A 76 9.25 7.44 13.98
N GLU A 77 9.16 8.75 14.20
CA GLU A 77 8.66 9.32 15.45
C GLU A 77 7.24 8.85 15.78
N GLY A 78 6.93 8.68 17.07
CA GLY A 78 5.70 8.04 17.54
C GLY A 78 4.40 8.59 16.95
N GLU A 79 4.16 9.91 17.01
CA GLU A 79 2.94 10.53 16.46
C GLU A 79 2.81 10.36 14.95
N LYS A 80 3.95 10.48 14.24
CA LYS A 80 3.99 10.26 12.79
C LYS A 80 3.68 8.80 12.46
N MET A 81 4.15 7.86 13.28
CA MET A 81 3.88 6.44 13.11
C MET A 81 2.40 6.12 13.34
N VAL A 82 1.77 6.68 14.38
CA VAL A 82 0.32 6.57 14.61
C VAL A 82 -0.46 7.09 13.38
N SER A 83 -0.07 8.25 12.82
CA SER A 83 -0.70 8.79 11.60
C SER A 83 -0.52 7.86 10.38
N ILE A 84 0.61 7.17 10.27
CA ILE A 84 0.85 6.20 9.20
C ILE A 84 -0.05 4.97 9.39
N LEU A 85 -0.13 4.41 10.60
CA LEU A 85 -0.97 3.26 10.92
C LEU A 85 -2.46 3.55 10.64
N GLN A 86 -2.96 4.73 11.02
CA GLN A 86 -4.32 5.17 10.69
C GLN A 86 -4.57 5.20 9.19
N LYS A 87 -3.61 5.71 8.41
CA LYS A 87 -3.72 5.77 6.94
C LYS A 87 -3.63 4.39 6.30
N THR A 88 -2.80 3.50 6.85
CA THR A 88 -2.74 2.09 6.40
C THR A 88 -4.08 1.41 6.66
N TRP A 89 -4.60 1.50 7.89
CA TRP A 89 -5.87 0.91 8.28
C TRP A 89 -7.06 1.38 7.43
N LYS A 90 -7.12 2.68 7.12
CA LYS A 90 -8.21 3.27 6.33
C LYS A 90 -8.31 2.69 4.91
N LYS A 91 -7.20 2.22 4.33
CA LYS A 91 -7.19 1.65 2.97
C LYS A 91 -7.57 0.17 2.92
N MET A 92 -7.47 -0.51 4.06
CA MET A 92 -7.76 -1.94 4.15
C MET A 92 -9.26 -2.20 4.12
N SER A 93 -9.65 -3.27 3.44
CA SER A 93 -11.00 -3.82 3.50
C SER A 93 -11.32 -4.37 4.90
N PRO A 94 -12.61 -4.60 5.24
CA PRO A 94 -12.96 -5.26 6.49
C PRO A 94 -12.27 -6.62 6.69
N ALA A 95 -12.18 -7.44 5.64
CA ALA A 95 -11.53 -8.74 5.68
C ALA A 95 -10.02 -8.61 5.97
N ALA A 96 -9.34 -7.65 5.34
CA ALA A 96 -7.93 -7.43 5.61
C ALA A 96 -7.67 -6.91 7.03
N ARG A 97 -8.57 -6.08 7.58
CA ARG A 97 -8.47 -5.62 8.98
C ARG A 97 -8.61 -6.77 9.97
N GLU A 98 -9.50 -7.72 9.71
CA GLU A 98 -9.61 -8.94 10.50
C GLU A 98 -8.31 -9.74 10.48
N GLN A 99 -7.73 -9.94 9.28
CA GLN A 99 -6.43 -10.61 9.14
C GLN A 99 -5.30 -9.86 9.86
N ALA A 100 -5.29 -8.53 9.80
CA ALA A 100 -4.31 -7.71 10.48
C ALA A 100 -4.35 -7.90 12.00
N LEU A 101 -5.54 -8.03 12.60
CA LEU A 101 -5.69 -8.26 14.04
C LEU A 101 -5.25 -9.65 14.48
N ALA A 102 -5.21 -10.62 13.55
CA ALA A 102 -4.71 -11.97 13.80
C ALA A 102 -3.17 -12.09 13.69
N LEU A 103 -2.48 -11.04 13.23
CA LEU A 103 -1.02 -11.04 13.15
C LEU A 103 -0.37 -10.98 14.53
N GLN A 104 0.85 -11.50 14.61
CA GLN A 104 1.67 -11.42 15.83
C GLN A 104 2.42 -10.10 15.86
N PHE A 105 2.21 -9.34 16.93
CA PHE A 105 2.88 -8.06 17.18
C PHE A 105 3.66 -8.11 18.50
N SER A 106 4.79 -7.42 18.56
CA SER A 106 5.46 -7.08 19.81
C SER A 106 4.63 -6.11 20.65
N GLU A 107 4.93 -5.97 21.94
CA GLU A 107 4.20 -5.04 22.83
C GLU A 107 4.25 -3.59 22.33
N ARG A 108 5.42 -3.13 21.84
CA ARG A 108 5.58 -1.79 21.26
C ARG A 108 4.71 -1.57 20.02
N GLU A 109 4.58 -2.59 19.17
CA GLU A 109 3.71 -2.53 17.98
C GLU A 109 2.23 -2.50 18.37
N LYS A 110 1.83 -3.32 19.34
CA LYS A 110 0.46 -3.33 19.87
C LYS A 110 0.06 -1.99 20.45
N GLU A 111 0.92 -1.35 21.24
CA GLU A 111 0.65 -0.02 21.82
C GLU A 111 0.39 1.03 20.72
N LEU A 112 1.21 1.05 19.66
CA LEU A 112 1.04 1.98 18.55
C LEU A 112 -0.22 1.68 17.73
N LEU A 113 -0.54 0.41 17.51
CA LEU A 113 -1.78 0.00 16.83
C LEU A 113 -3.02 0.40 17.65
N GLN A 114 -3.04 0.14 18.95
CA GLN A 114 -4.15 0.54 19.83
C GLN A 114 -4.38 2.05 19.79
N ARG A 115 -3.31 2.84 19.87
CA ARG A 115 -3.38 4.30 19.74
C ARG A 115 -3.89 4.76 18.37
N ALA A 116 -3.57 4.03 17.31
CA ALA A 116 -4.02 4.35 15.96
C ALA A 116 -5.51 4.03 15.74
N LEU A 117 -6.06 3.05 16.47
CA LEU A 117 -7.43 2.58 16.31
C LEU A 117 -8.43 3.16 17.33
N ALA A 118 -7.93 3.89 18.33
CA ALA A 118 -8.73 4.57 19.35
C ALA A 118 -9.57 5.73 18.78
#